data_AF-A0A3M6TPJ2-F1
#
_entry.id   AF-A0A3M6TPJ2-F1
#
_cell.length_a   1.000
_cell.length_b   1.000
_cell.length_c   1.000
_cell.angle_alpha   90.00
_cell.angle_beta   90.00
_cell.angle_gamma   90.00
#
_symmetry.space_group_name_H-M   'P 1'
#
loop_
_entity.id
_entity.type
_entity.pdbx_description
1 polymer ?
#
loop_
_entity_poly.entity_id
_entity_poly.type
_entity_poly.pdbx_seq_one_letter_code
_entity_poly.pdbx_strand_id
1 'polypeptide(L)'
;MLLQEAKRIFEDFITSIQILQKRLTKEEVEKIRNYIFKVAVALELFALNYGKHQMIGANSSVEINSRKLELAIQKTYRKNASDFYLGKQELQTSLKVSSKNFANNVSVVVGIVYKDLHEVLVTDQPFRTITGTTRYLDSGITAVAIDPKPEKLQENVILRFRNTKVCSFS
;
A
#
# COMPACT_ATOMS: atom_id res chain seq x y z
N MET A 1 19.35 -5.71 3.92
CA MET A 1 19.60 -5.76 2.46
C MET A 1 18.33 -6.07 1.67
N LEU A 2 17.67 -7.21 1.94
CA LEU A 2 16.48 -7.70 1.20
C LEU A 2 15.34 -6.69 1.00
N LEU A 3 14.96 -5.92 2.04
CA LEU A 3 13.84 -4.97 1.94
C LEU A 3 14.16 -3.73 1.08
N GLN A 4 15.43 -3.30 1.06
CA GLN A 4 15.87 -2.20 0.19
C GLN A 4 15.93 -2.64 -1.29
N GLU A 5 16.27 -3.90 -1.53
CA GLU A 5 16.27 -4.48 -2.87
C GLU A 5 14.85 -4.63 -3.42
N ALA A 6 13.91 -5.16 -2.61
CA ALA A 6 12.50 -5.21 -2.98
C ALA A 6 11.91 -3.83 -3.29
N LYS A 7 12.26 -2.82 -2.49
CA LYS A 7 11.93 -1.41 -2.77
C LYS A 7 12.46 -1.00 -4.15
N ARG A 8 13.74 -1.19 -4.41
CA ARG A 8 14.37 -0.80 -5.69
C ARG A 8 13.69 -1.48 -6.88
N ILE A 9 13.46 -2.79 -6.81
CA ILE A 9 12.78 -3.55 -7.87
C ILE A 9 11.38 -2.98 -8.15
N PHE A 10 10.63 -2.63 -7.09
CA PHE A 10 9.33 -2.00 -7.25
C PHE A 10 9.44 -0.62 -7.92
N GLU A 11 10.41 0.21 -7.53
CA GLU A 11 10.62 1.53 -8.15
C GLU A 11 10.99 1.43 -9.64
N ASP A 12 11.88 0.50 -9.97
CA ASP A 12 12.31 0.24 -11.35
C ASP A 12 11.13 -0.28 -12.20
N PHE A 13 10.28 -1.16 -11.62
CA PHE A 13 9.06 -1.64 -12.27
C PHE A 13 8.09 -0.49 -12.57
N ILE A 14 7.74 0.35 -11.59
CA ILE A 14 6.81 1.48 -11.80
C ILE A 14 7.36 2.45 -12.84
N THR A 15 8.66 2.76 -12.78
CA THR A 15 9.32 3.64 -13.76
C THR A 15 9.24 3.07 -15.18
N SER A 16 9.43 1.76 -15.33
CA SER A 16 9.31 1.07 -16.63
C SER A 16 7.89 1.17 -17.20
N ILE A 17 6.88 0.99 -16.34
CA ILE A 17 5.48 1.14 -16.74
C ILE A 17 5.15 2.58 -17.16
N GLN A 18 5.63 3.59 -16.42
CA GLN A 18 5.44 5.01 -16.77
C GLN A 18 5.97 5.33 -18.18
N ILE A 19 7.10 4.73 -18.58
CA ILE A 19 7.68 4.91 -19.91
C ILE A 19 6.81 4.24 -20.99
N LEU A 20 6.32 3.03 -20.73
CA LEU A 20 5.54 2.23 -21.69
C LEU A 20 4.15 2.81 -21.96
N GLN A 21 3.51 3.42 -20.96
CA GLN A 21 2.10 3.83 -21.05
C GLN A 21 1.77 4.85 -22.14
N LYS A 22 2.75 5.61 -22.62
CA LYS A 22 2.53 6.66 -23.63
C LYS A 22 2.03 6.15 -24.99
N ARG A 23 1.93 4.84 -25.22
CA ARG A 23 1.67 4.24 -26.54
C ARG A 23 0.66 3.09 -26.55
N LEU A 24 -0.13 2.92 -25.49
CA LEU A 24 -0.89 1.67 -25.28
C LEU A 24 -2.38 1.77 -25.64
N THR A 25 -2.90 0.67 -26.17
CA THR A 25 -4.32 0.46 -26.44
C THR A 25 -5.11 0.20 -25.14
N LYS A 26 -6.44 0.24 -25.22
CA LYS A 26 -7.33 -0.01 -24.06
C LYS A 26 -7.10 -1.38 -23.40
N GLU A 27 -6.94 -2.43 -24.21
CA GLU A 27 -6.73 -3.79 -23.72
C GLU A 27 -5.37 -3.97 -23.03
N GLU A 28 -4.33 -3.33 -23.56
CA GLU A 28 -2.99 -3.34 -22.97
C GLU A 28 -2.95 -2.61 -21.63
N VAL A 29 -3.72 -1.51 -21.50
CA VAL A 29 -3.90 -0.79 -20.24
C VAL A 29 -4.53 -1.68 -19.17
N GLU A 30 -5.58 -2.44 -19.47
CA GLU A 30 -6.18 -3.35 -18.51
C GLU A 30 -5.21 -4.47 -18.07
N LYS A 31 -4.43 -5.02 -19.00
CA LYS A 31 -3.39 -6.01 -18.69
C LYS A 31 -2.34 -5.42 -17.75
N ILE A 32 -1.85 -4.21 -18.03
CA ILE A 32 -0.86 -3.53 -17.19
C ILE A 32 -1.41 -3.22 -15.81
N ARG A 33 -2.65 -2.76 -15.69
CA ARG A 33 -3.31 -2.57 -14.38
C ARG A 33 -3.28 -3.86 -13.56
N ASN A 34 -3.62 -4.99 -14.18
CA ASN A 34 -3.54 -6.30 -13.52
C ASN A 34 -2.11 -6.67 -13.10
N TYR A 35 -1.09 -6.38 -13.91
CA TYR A 35 0.31 -6.60 -13.52
C TYR A 35 0.72 -5.70 -12.35
N ILE A 36 0.35 -4.43 -12.36
CA ILE A 36 0.62 -3.48 -11.28
C ILE A 36 0.04 -4.01 -9.96
N PHE A 37 -1.22 -4.45 -9.96
CA PHE A 37 -1.84 -5.02 -8.75
C PHE A 37 -1.13 -6.29 -8.26
N LYS A 38 -0.73 -7.19 -9.17
CA LYS A 38 0.05 -8.39 -8.81
C LYS A 38 1.39 -8.03 -8.16
N VAL A 39 2.10 -7.04 -8.69
CA VAL A 39 3.38 -6.59 -8.14
C VAL A 39 3.18 -5.90 -6.79
N ALA A 40 2.13 -5.09 -6.62
CA ALA A 40 1.79 -4.48 -5.34
C ALA A 40 1.50 -5.53 -4.25
N VAL A 41 0.71 -6.57 -4.58
CA VAL A 41 0.45 -7.71 -3.68
C VAL A 41 1.72 -8.48 -3.36
N ALA A 42 2.60 -8.69 -4.35
CA ALA A 42 3.88 -9.37 -4.11
C ALA A 42 4.78 -8.58 -3.14
N LEU A 43 4.82 -7.25 -3.26
CA LEU A 43 5.54 -6.38 -2.32
C LEU A 43 4.96 -6.48 -0.90
N GLU A 44 3.64 -6.47 -0.75
CA GLU A 44 2.95 -6.62 0.54
C GLU A 44 3.31 -7.95 1.21
N LEU A 45 3.18 -9.07 0.48
CA LEU A 45 3.53 -10.40 0.98
C LEU A 45 5.01 -10.50 1.35
N PHE A 46 5.88 -9.91 0.54
CA PHE A 46 7.31 -9.86 0.83
C PHE A 46 7.59 -9.10 2.14
N ALA A 47 6.98 -7.93 2.33
CA ALA A 47 7.14 -7.14 3.53
C ALA A 47 6.62 -7.86 4.78
N LEU A 48 5.47 -8.55 4.69
CA LEU A 48 4.96 -9.39 5.78
C LEU A 48 5.95 -10.49 6.15
N ASN A 49 6.46 -11.21 5.15
CA ASN A 49 7.42 -12.29 5.36
C ASN A 49 8.74 -11.78 5.94
N TYR A 50 9.19 -10.60 5.51
CA TYR A 50 10.34 -9.93 6.10
C TYR A 50 10.10 -9.61 7.57
N GLY A 51 8.95 -9.02 7.91
CA GLY A 51 8.60 -8.70 9.30
C GLY A 51 8.52 -9.91 10.21
N LYS A 52 8.00 -11.04 9.71
CA LYS A 52 7.92 -12.29 10.48
C LYS A 52 9.30 -12.85 10.81
N HIS A 53 10.13 -13.02 9.78
CA HIS A 53 11.32 -13.87 9.85
C HIS A 53 12.63 -13.10 10.04
N GLN A 54 12.70 -11.84 9.62
CA GLN A 54 13.95 -11.06 9.59
C GLN A 54 14.02 -9.98 10.68
N MET A 55 12.87 -9.58 11.26
CA MET A 55 12.85 -8.63 12.37
C MET A 55 13.05 -9.34 13.71
N ILE A 56 14.14 -9.02 14.40
CA ILE A 56 14.53 -9.53 15.72
C ILE A 56 14.07 -8.54 16.80
N GLY A 57 13.78 -9.05 18.00
CA GLY A 57 13.41 -8.24 19.16
C GLY A 57 11.90 -8.04 19.33
N ALA A 58 11.51 -7.74 20.56
CA ALA A 58 10.14 -7.37 20.88
C ALA A 58 9.91 -5.89 20.51
N ASN A 59 8.83 -5.62 19.76
CA ASN A 59 8.46 -4.27 19.32
C ASN A 59 9.50 -3.60 18.42
N SER A 60 9.89 -4.29 17.35
CA SER A 60 10.73 -3.69 16.31
C SER A 60 9.88 -3.05 15.21
N SER A 61 10.38 -1.96 14.65
CA SER A 61 9.80 -1.29 13.49
C SER A 61 10.85 -0.98 12.46
N VAL A 62 10.47 -1.05 11.18
CA VAL A 62 11.28 -0.63 10.05
C VAL A 62 10.45 0.31 9.19
N GLU A 63 10.99 1.48 8.89
CA GLU A 63 10.42 2.40 7.90
C GLU A 63 11.37 2.50 6.72
N ILE A 64 10.82 2.42 5.52
CA ILE A 64 11.50 2.67 4.27
C ILE A 64 10.74 3.76 3.55
N ASN A 65 11.45 4.83 3.26
CA ASN A 65 10.94 5.93 2.46
C ASN A 65 11.70 5.99 1.12
N SER A 66 10.98 6.27 0.05
CA SER A 66 11.53 6.40 -1.30
C SER A 66 10.76 7.43 -2.12
N ARG A 67 11.12 7.58 -3.40
CA ARG A 67 10.39 8.48 -4.31
C ARG A 67 9.02 7.92 -4.66
N LYS A 68 8.88 6.59 -4.77
CA LYS A 68 7.64 5.93 -5.21
C LYS A 68 6.74 5.44 -4.07
N LEU A 69 7.31 5.17 -2.89
CA LEU A 69 6.53 4.62 -1.77
C LEU A 69 7.06 5.02 -0.39
N GLU A 70 6.19 4.86 0.60
CA GLU A 70 6.53 4.78 2.02
C GLU A 70 6.03 3.44 2.54
N LEU A 71 6.92 2.64 3.12
CA LEU A 71 6.64 1.32 3.67
C LEU A 71 7.01 1.34 5.15
N ALA A 72 6.10 0.95 6.02
CA ALA A 72 6.41 0.68 7.42
C ALA A 72 6.01 -0.74 7.80
N ILE A 73 6.85 -1.38 8.58
CA ILE A 73 6.64 -2.71 9.15
C ILE A 73 6.79 -2.58 10.65
N GLN A 74 5.83 -3.07 11.42
CA GLN A 74 5.89 -3.15 12.86
C GLN A 74 5.67 -4.60 13.30
N LYS A 75 6.62 -5.17 14.03
CA LYS A 75 6.46 -6.45 14.72
C LYS A 75 6.23 -6.17 16.20
N THR A 76 5.07 -6.56 16.72
CA THR A 76 4.68 -6.22 18.08
C THR A 76 4.15 -7.42 18.85
N TYR A 77 4.38 -7.41 20.17
CA TYR A 77 3.84 -8.38 21.10
C TYR A 77 2.62 -7.80 21.79
N ARG A 78 1.54 -8.59 21.92
CA ARG A 78 0.25 -8.14 22.45
C ARG A 78 0.35 -7.33 23.75
N LYS A 79 1.18 -7.78 24.69
CA LYS A 79 1.37 -7.12 26.00
C LYS A 79 1.87 -5.68 25.92
N ASN A 80 2.61 -5.35 24.87
CA ASN A 80 3.26 -4.05 24.67
C ASN A 80 2.87 -3.46 23.32
N ALA A 81 1.67 -3.81 22.82
CA ALA A 81 1.22 -3.44 21.50
C ALA A 81 0.77 -1.97 21.46
N SER A 82 1.44 -1.19 20.60
CA SER A 82 1.04 0.18 20.31
C SER A 82 0.30 0.24 18.99
N ASP A 83 -0.54 1.26 18.82
CA ASP A 83 -1.16 1.56 17.53
C ASP A 83 -0.09 1.69 16.44
N PHE A 84 -0.43 1.24 15.23
CA PHE A 84 0.38 1.41 14.04
C PHE A 84 -0.07 2.67 13.30
N TYR A 85 0.90 3.52 12.96
CA TYR A 85 0.68 4.74 12.20
C TYR A 85 1.65 4.79 11.02
N LEU A 86 1.14 5.21 9.87
CA LEU A 86 1.93 5.49 8.69
C LEU A 86 1.36 6.70 7.97
N GLY A 87 2.23 7.57 7.47
CA GLY A 87 1.85 8.76 6.73
C GLY A 87 2.40 10.04 7.34
N LYS A 88 2.75 10.98 6.45
CA LYS A 88 3.32 12.28 6.79
C LYS A 88 2.37 13.38 6.37
N GLN A 89 2.40 14.53 7.05
CA GLN A 89 1.58 15.69 6.68
C GLN A 89 1.79 16.08 5.21
N GLU A 90 3.01 15.97 4.70
CA GLU A 90 3.35 16.25 3.29
C GLU A 90 2.62 15.35 2.29
N LEU A 91 2.39 14.08 2.64
CA LEU A 91 1.74 13.11 1.76
C LEU A 91 0.22 13.26 1.73
N GLN A 92 -0.34 14.06 2.64
CA GLN A 92 -1.79 14.25 2.84
C GLN A 92 -2.58 12.93 2.89
N THR A 93 -1.86 11.86 3.23
CA THR A 93 -2.33 10.49 3.26
C THR A 93 -1.82 9.91 4.56
N SER A 94 -2.73 9.35 5.34
CA SER A 94 -2.36 8.68 6.58
C SER A 94 -3.17 7.42 6.80
N LEU A 95 -2.56 6.54 7.55
CA LEU A 95 -3.05 5.23 7.87
C LEU A 95 -2.85 5.01 9.37
N LYS A 96 -3.91 4.56 10.01
CA LYS A 96 -3.88 4.16 11.41
C LYS A 96 -4.54 2.79 11.57
N VAL A 97 -3.86 1.91 12.30
CA VAL A 97 -4.41 0.64 12.79
C VAL A 97 -4.29 0.59 14.30
N SER A 98 -5.42 0.36 14.97
CA SER A 98 -5.47 0.18 16.42
C SER A 98 -4.77 -1.10 16.86
N SER A 99 -4.01 -1.03 17.96
CA SER A 99 -3.38 -2.22 18.54
C SER A 99 -4.37 -3.26 19.06
N LYS A 100 -5.64 -2.88 19.28
CA LYS A 100 -6.71 -3.82 19.63
C LYS A 100 -6.99 -4.84 18.53
N ASN A 101 -6.57 -4.57 17.29
CA ASN A 101 -6.67 -5.51 16.18
C ASN A 101 -5.57 -6.59 16.21
N PHE A 102 -4.57 -6.49 17.09
CA PHE A 102 -3.45 -7.43 17.22
C PHE A 102 -3.79 -8.53 18.23
N ALA A 103 -4.77 -9.36 17.88
CA ALA A 103 -5.34 -10.36 18.78
C ALA A 103 -4.33 -11.45 19.22
N ASN A 104 -3.34 -11.72 18.36
CA ASN A 104 -2.33 -12.76 18.57
C ASN A 104 -1.18 -12.30 19.46
N ASN A 105 -0.49 -13.25 20.10
CA ASN A 105 0.65 -12.97 20.99
C ASN A 105 1.75 -12.14 20.30
N VAL A 106 2.01 -12.42 19.03
CA VAL A 106 2.88 -11.66 18.14
C VAL A 106 2.08 -11.32 16.89
N SER A 107 2.15 -10.06 16.48
CA SER A 107 1.57 -9.59 15.22
C SER A 107 2.60 -8.79 14.43
N VAL A 108 2.53 -8.89 13.11
CA VAL A 108 3.26 -8.07 12.15
C VAL A 108 2.23 -7.24 11.40
N VAL A 109 2.44 -5.93 11.37
CA VAL A 109 1.63 -5.00 10.58
C VAL A 109 2.52 -4.37 9.53
N VAL A 110 2.02 -4.33 8.31
CA VAL A 110 2.65 -3.66 7.17
C VAL A 110 1.71 -2.59 6.69
N GLY A 111 2.21 -1.37 6.54
CA GLY A 111 1.54 -0.29 5.84
C GLY A 111 2.35 0.14 4.64
N ILE A 112 1.67 0.45 3.53
CA ILE A 112 2.29 0.96 2.31
C ILE A 112 1.49 2.16 1.82
N VAL A 113 2.14 3.32 1.68
CA VAL A 113 1.61 4.47 0.97
C VAL A 113 2.32 4.55 -0.37
N TYR A 114 1.58 4.40 -1.47
CA TYR A 114 2.14 4.54 -2.80
C TYR A 114 1.98 5.98 -3.29
N LYS A 115 3.10 6.65 -3.58
CA LYS A 115 3.13 8.10 -3.84
C LYS A 115 2.59 8.45 -5.21
N ASP A 116 2.92 7.67 -6.23
CA ASP A 116 2.58 7.94 -7.64
C ASP A 116 1.95 6.72 -8.36
N LEU A 117 1.62 5.66 -7.63
CA LEU A 117 0.97 4.48 -8.21
C LEU A 117 -0.40 4.82 -8.84
N HIS A 118 -1.09 5.82 -8.29
CA HIS A 118 -2.33 6.31 -8.86
C HIS A 118 -2.12 6.93 -10.25
N GLU A 119 -0.99 7.58 -10.52
CA GLU A 119 -0.69 8.18 -11.84
C GLU A 119 -0.53 7.12 -12.93
N VAL A 120 0.08 5.97 -12.61
CA VAL A 120 0.19 4.84 -13.55
C VAL A 120 -1.10 4.02 -13.65
N LEU A 121 -2.06 4.21 -12.75
CA LEU A 121 -3.34 3.52 -12.81
C LEU A 121 -4.43 4.39 -13.47
N VAL A 122 -4.32 5.71 -13.34
CA VAL A 122 -5.13 6.73 -14.00
C VAL A 122 -4.64 6.88 -15.45
N THR A 123 -5.09 5.96 -16.29
CA THR A 123 -5.27 6.27 -17.70
C THR A 123 -6.62 6.98 -17.85
N ASP A 124 -6.86 7.73 -18.93
CA ASP A 124 -8.17 8.36 -19.23
C ASP A 124 -9.34 7.35 -19.36
N GLN A 125 -9.08 6.08 -19.06
CA GLN A 125 -10.01 4.97 -19.13
C GLN A 125 -10.53 4.63 -17.74
N PRO A 126 -11.85 4.54 -17.55
CA PRO A 126 -12.42 4.16 -16.26
C PRO A 126 -12.11 2.69 -15.91
N PHE A 127 -12.21 2.37 -14.63
CA PHE A 127 -12.29 0.99 -14.14
C PHE A 127 -13.71 0.46 -14.37
N ARG A 128 -13.83 -0.74 -14.94
CA ARG A 128 -15.09 -1.48 -14.97
C ARG A 128 -15.30 -2.22 -13.66
N THR A 129 -16.42 -1.94 -13.02
CA THR A 129 -16.86 -2.67 -11.82
C THR A 129 -17.50 -4.00 -12.21
N ILE A 130 -17.67 -4.89 -11.22
CA ILE A 130 -18.35 -6.18 -11.40
C ILE A 130 -19.79 -5.99 -11.92
N THR A 131 -20.43 -4.87 -11.58
CA THR A 131 -21.78 -4.52 -12.04
C THR A 131 -21.81 -3.85 -13.42
N GLY A 132 -20.67 -3.75 -14.11
CA GLY A 132 -20.55 -3.12 -15.43
C GLY A 132 -20.48 -1.59 -15.41
N THR A 133 -20.63 -0.94 -14.25
CA THR A 133 -20.47 0.51 -14.12
C THR A 133 -19.01 0.92 -14.22
N THR A 134 -18.76 2.11 -14.77
CA THR A 134 -17.43 2.70 -14.94
C THR A 134 -17.13 3.72 -13.84
N ARG A 135 -15.93 3.68 -13.25
CA ARG A 135 -15.49 4.64 -12.22
C ARG A 135 -14.04 5.07 -12.44
N TYR A 136 -13.69 6.26 -11.98
CA TYR A 136 -12.31 6.76 -12.00
C TYR A 136 -11.71 6.68 -10.60
N LEU A 137 -10.41 6.36 -10.54
CA LEU A 137 -9.63 6.51 -9.31
C LEU A 137 -9.29 8.00 -9.17
N ASP A 138 -9.65 8.57 -8.01
CA ASP A 138 -9.38 9.98 -7.69
C ASP A 138 -8.66 10.11 -6.35
N SER A 139 -7.89 9.10 -5.96
CA SER A 139 -7.13 9.10 -4.70
C SER A 139 -5.77 8.45 -4.89
N GLY A 140 -4.86 8.76 -3.97
CA GLY A 140 -3.69 7.93 -3.74
C GLY A 140 -4.08 6.49 -3.37
N ILE A 141 -3.12 5.57 -3.46
CA ILE A 141 -3.33 4.17 -3.09
C ILE A 141 -2.53 3.89 -1.83
N THR A 142 -3.19 3.27 -0.86
CA THR A 142 -2.59 2.85 0.39
C THR A 142 -3.04 1.43 0.70
N ALA A 143 -2.12 0.61 1.18
CA ALA A 143 -2.37 -0.77 1.57
C ALA A 143 -1.99 -0.98 3.04
N VAL A 144 -2.66 -1.94 3.66
CA VAL A 144 -2.32 -2.41 5.00
C VAL A 144 -2.62 -3.89 5.13
N ALA A 145 -1.68 -4.59 5.73
CA ALA A 145 -1.82 -5.99 6.05
C ALA A 145 -1.43 -6.25 7.50
N ILE A 146 -2.17 -7.14 8.14
CA ILE A 146 -1.94 -7.60 9.51
C ILE A 146 -1.76 -9.11 9.45
N ASP A 147 -0.70 -9.60 10.09
CA ASP A 147 -0.46 -11.02 10.25
C ASP A 147 -0.18 -11.39 11.72
N PRO A 148 -0.80 -12.45 12.26
CA PRO A 148 -1.82 -13.26 11.61
C PRO A 148 -3.09 -12.44 11.33
N LYS A 149 -3.76 -12.76 10.21
CA LYS A 149 -4.99 -12.06 9.80
C LYS A 149 -6.04 -12.19 10.91
N PRO A 150 -6.57 -11.09 11.47
CA PRO A 150 -7.63 -11.18 12.47
C PRO A 150 -8.92 -11.70 11.83
N GLU A 151 -9.65 -12.56 12.54
CA GLU A 151 -10.97 -13.04 12.11
C GLU A 151 -11.96 -11.86 11.94
N LYS A 152 -11.88 -10.90 12.87
CA LYS A 152 -12.66 -9.67 12.85
C LYS A 152 -11.83 -8.51 13.40
N LEU A 153 -11.98 -7.33 12.81
CA LEU A 153 -11.43 -6.10 13.34
C LEU A 153 -12.20 -5.67 14.60
N GLN A 154 -11.48 -5.46 15.70
CA GLN A 154 -12.02 -4.92 16.95
C GLN A 154 -12.26 -3.41 16.84
N GLU A 155 -11.41 -2.72 16.08
CA GLU A 155 -11.56 -1.32 15.74
C GLU A 155 -11.32 -1.08 14.25
N ASN A 156 -11.96 -0.03 13.71
CA ASN A 156 -11.83 0.33 12.32
C ASN A 156 -10.37 0.69 11.96
N VAL A 157 -9.93 0.25 10.79
CA VAL A 157 -8.74 0.80 10.14
C VAL A 157 -9.11 2.17 9.59
N ILE A 158 -8.31 3.19 9.90
CA ILE A 158 -8.54 4.56 9.44
C ILE A 158 -7.58 4.85 8.30
N LEU A 159 -8.13 5.08 7.12
CA LEU A 159 -7.41 5.57 5.94
C LEU A 159 -7.88 6.99 5.66
N ARG A 160 -6.94 7.93 5.60
CA ARG A 160 -7.19 9.32 5.21
C ARG A 160 -6.39 9.60 3.95
N PHE A 161 -7.03 10.25 2.99
CA PHE A 161 -6.42 10.64 1.72
C PHE A 161 -7.08 11.92 1.24
N ARG A 162 -6.42 12.62 0.34
CA ARG A 162 -7.01 13.73 -0.41
C ARG A 162 -7.35 13.27 -1.83
N ASN A 163 -8.41 13.86 -2.38
CA ASN A 163 -8.74 13.66 -3.79
C ASN A 163 -7.63 14.23 -4.68
N THR A 164 -7.31 13.52 -5.75
CA THR A 164 -6.25 13.91 -6.69
C THR A 164 -6.67 15.02 -7.64
N LYS A 165 -7.98 15.15 -7.91
CA LYS A 165 -8.58 16.23 -8.67
C LYS A 165 -9.32 17.18 -7.73
N VAL A 166 -9.15 18.48 -7.97
CA VAL A 166 -10.03 19.49 -7.38
C VAL A 166 -11.34 19.42 -8.14
N CYS A 167 -12.44 19.06 -7.48
CA CYS A 167 -13.77 19.24 -8.06
C CYS A 167 -14.00 20.74 -8.25
N SER A 168 -13.72 21.27 -9.43
CA SER A 168 -14.19 22.59 -9.83
C SER A 168 -15.68 22.47 -10.10
N PHE A 169 -16.50 22.94 -9.17
CA PHE A 169 -17.91 23.21 -9.45
C PHE A 169 -17.95 24.43 -10.37
N SER A 170 -18.25 24.18 -11.65
CA SER A 170 -18.62 25.20 -12.63
C SER A 170 -20.12 25.43 -12.58
#